data_AF-X1KNT1-F1
#
_entry.id   AF-X1KNT1-F1
#
_cell.length_a   1.000
_cell.length_b   1.000
_cell.length_c   1.000
_cell.angle_alpha   90.00
_cell.angle_beta   90.00
_cell.angle_gamma   90.00
#
_symmetry.space_group_name_H-M   'P 1'
#
loop_
_entity.id
_entity.type
_entity.pdbx_description
1 polymer ?
#
loop_
_entity_poly.entity_id
_entity_poly.type
_entity_poly.pdbx_seq_one_letter_code
_entity_poly.pdbx_strand_id
1 'polypeptide(L)'
;VNTLISTGVLAGGMTEALRVLGRLHPAGHPDHVLMTTTDEDPPVMDAIRAGYLDMIAGQSPWEDTDLVGKAMLTYVCLGKPVPKEIFIPIWAIDITNVDGSRFGADAIWGNKELTNFDTWPVLDFSEEGMKARGEELLLLDGVLGGFETPTVA
;
A
#
# COMPACT_ATOMS: atom_id res chain seq x y z
N VAL A 1 -18.13 -20.53 8.38
CA VAL A 1 -17.23 -19.85 7.42
C VAL A 1 -15.81 -20.26 7.76
N ASN A 2 -15.08 -20.83 6.82
CA ASN A 2 -13.66 -21.12 7.01
C ASN A 2 -12.87 -19.90 6.56
N THR A 3 -11.94 -19.44 7.39
CA THR A 3 -11.15 -18.23 7.12
C THR A 3 -9.68 -18.54 7.35
N LEU A 4 -8.84 -18.08 6.42
CA LEU A 4 -7.38 -18.09 6.54
C LEU A 4 -6.89 -16.64 6.55
N ILE A 5 -6.00 -16.34 7.51
CA ILE A 5 -5.39 -15.03 7.68
C ILE A 5 -3.88 -15.24 7.70
N SER A 6 -3.14 -14.45 6.93
CA SER A 6 -1.68 -14.54 6.89
C SER A 6 -1.01 -13.21 6.53
N THR A 7 0.30 -13.25 6.30
CA THR A 7 1.06 -12.13 5.73
C THR A 7 1.20 -12.29 4.22
N GLY A 8 1.51 -11.23 3.48
CA GLY A 8 1.55 -11.26 2.01
C GLY A 8 2.53 -12.29 1.46
N VAL A 9 3.71 -12.38 2.09
CA VAL A 9 4.74 -13.37 1.76
C VAL A 9 4.29 -14.83 1.93
N LEU A 10 3.25 -15.10 2.71
CA LEU A 10 2.68 -16.44 2.93
C LEU A 10 1.45 -16.72 2.06
N ALA A 11 0.93 -15.72 1.35
CA ALA A 11 -0.27 -15.85 0.51
C ALA A 11 -0.13 -16.96 -0.54
N GLY A 12 1.02 -17.00 -1.22
CA GLY A 12 1.29 -18.04 -2.23
C GLY A 12 1.26 -19.45 -1.65
N GLY A 13 1.76 -19.64 -0.42
CA GLY A 13 1.71 -20.92 0.28
C GLY A 13 0.29 -21.35 0.64
N MET A 14 -0.55 -20.42 1.06
CA MET A 14 -1.98 -20.70 1.34
C MET A 14 -2.73 -21.09 0.08
N THR A 15 -2.59 -20.30 -0.99
CA THR A 15 -3.23 -20.55 -2.28
C THR A 15 -2.83 -21.92 -2.82
N GLU A 16 -1.54 -22.24 -2.77
CA GLU A 16 -1.02 -23.54 -3.22
C GLU A 16 -1.51 -24.71 -2.35
N ALA A 17 -1.53 -24.54 -1.03
CA ALA A 17 -2.06 -25.56 -0.12
C ALA A 17 -3.53 -25.87 -0.41
N LEU A 18 -4.37 -24.84 -0.57
CA LEU A 18 -5.78 -25.02 -0.94
C LEU A 18 -5.93 -25.66 -2.32
N ARG A 19 -5.07 -25.29 -3.29
CA ARG A 19 -5.08 -25.86 -4.64
C ARG A 19 -4.80 -27.35 -4.61
N VAL A 20 -3.73 -27.77 -3.92
CA VAL A 20 -3.35 -29.20 -3.77
C VAL A 20 -4.42 -29.99 -3.03
N LEU A 21 -5.11 -29.38 -2.07
CA LEU A 21 -6.23 -30.00 -1.35
C LEU A 21 -7.55 -30.03 -2.16
N GLY A 22 -7.60 -29.44 -3.35
CA GLY A 22 -8.83 -29.32 -4.14
C GLY A 22 -9.88 -28.41 -3.49
N ARG A 23 -9.44 -27.45 -2.68
CA ARG A 23 -10.29 -26.51 -1.90
C ARG A 23 -10.10 -25.06 -2.29
N LEU A 24 -9.30 -24.77 -3.32
CA LEU A 24 -9.14 -23.44 -3.86
C LEU A 24 -10.32 -23.15 -4.81
N HIS A 25 -11.31 -22.43 -4.29
CA HIS A 25 -12.46 -21.99 -5.06
C HIS A 25 -12.51 -20.46 -5.08
N PRO A 26 -12.98 -19.83 -6.16
CA PRO A 26 -13.12 -18.38 -6.21
C PRO A 26 -14.28 -17.88 -5.35
N ALA A 27 -14.28 -16.59 -5.02
CA ALA A 27 -15.35 -15.91 -4.32
C ALA A 27 -16.72 -16.17 -4.99
N GLY A 28 -17.73 -16.43 -4.16
CA GLY A 28 -19.08 -16.80 -4.61
C GLY A 28 -19.32 -18.30 -4.80
N HIS A 29 -18.28 -19.15 -4.82
CA HIS A 29 -18.45 -20.60 -4.75
C HIS A 29 -18.91 -21.03 -3.35
N PRO A 30 -19.82 -22.02 -3.19
CA PRO A 30 -20.32 -22.45 -1.88
C PRO A 30 -19.23 -22.96 -0.93
N ASP A 31 -18.17 -23.56 -1.49
CA ASP A 31 -17.02 -24.08 -0.74
C ASP A 31 -15.82 -23.10 -0.67
N HIS A 32 -16.03 -21.84 -1.05
CA HIS A 32 -14.99 -20.83 -0.97
C HIS A 32 -14.49 -20.65 0.48
N VAL A 33 -13.17 -20.66 0.66
CA VAL A 33 -12.50 -20.35 1.92
C VAL A 33 -12.12 -18.88 1.87
N LEU A 34 -12.60 -18.09 2.83
CA LEU A 34 -12.23 -16.68 2.90
C LEU A 34 -10.73 -16.57 3.19
N MET A 35 -10.03 -15.77 2.41
CA MET A 35 -8.60 -15.53 2.51
C MET A 35 -8.33 -14.04 2.64
N THR A 36 -7.61 -13.67 3.70
CA THR A 36 -7.12 -12.30 3.89
C THR A 36 -5.64 -12.29 4.22
N THR A 37 -4.94 -11.25 3.78
CA THR A 37 -3.50 -11.08 4.07
C THR A 37 -3.15 -9.64 4.43
N THR A 38 -1.91 -9.43 4.86
CA THR A 38 -1.25 -8.12 4.80
C THR A 38 -0.43 -8.01 3.52
N ASP A 39 0.05 -6.81 3.23
CA ASP A 39 1.05 -6.52 2.19
C ASP A 39 0.54 -6.67 0.75
N GLU A 40 0.86 -5.69 -0.09
CA GLU A 40 0.32 -5.58 -1.45
C GLU A 40 1.25 -6.22 -2.48
N ASP A 41 1.92 -7.34 -2.18
CA ASP A 41 2.86 -7.95 -3.12
C ASP A 41 2.15 -8.30 -4.45
N PRO A 42 2.76 -8.10 -5.64
CA PRO A 42 2.07 -8.30 -6.92
C PRO A 42 1.32 -9.65 -7.08
N PRO A 43 1.86 -10.80 -6.62
CA PRO A 43 1.11 -12.07 -6.67
C PRO A 43 -0.15 -12.09 -5.81
N VAL A 44 -0.20 -11.31 -4.72
CA VAL A 44 -1.36 -11.18 -3.84
C VAL A 44 -2.45 -10.36 -4.55
N MET A 45 -2.04 -9.31 -5.26
CA MET A 45 -2.93 -8.50 -6.11
C MET A 45 -3.59 -9.35 -7.20
N ASP A 46 -2.79 -10.19 -7.86
CA ASP A 46 -3.32 -11.13 -8.86
C ASP A 46 -4.27 -12.16 -8.26
N ALA A 47 -4.03 -12.61 -7.03
CA ALA A 47 -4.94 -13.51 -6.32
C ALA A 47 -6.29 -12.85 -5.97
N ILE A 48 -6.31 -11.54 -5.66
CA ILE A 48 -7.57 -10.77 -5.54
C ILE A 48 -8.29 -10.75 -6.88
N ARG A 49 -7.59 -10.37 -7.97
CA ARG A 49 -8.20 -10.30 -9.31
C ARG A 49 -8.76 -11.64 -9.77
N ALA A 50 -8.11 -12.74 -9.40
CA ALA A 50 -8.57 -14.10 -9.67
C ALA A 50 -9.73 -14.56 -8.77
N GLY A 51 -10.10 -13.76 -7.76
CA GLY A 51 -11.16 -14.07 -6.80
C GLY A 51 -10.77 -15.13 -5.77
N TYR A 52 -9.48 -15.44 -5.63
CA TYR A 52 -8.99 -16.42 -4.65
C TYR A 52 -8.65 -15.79 -3.31
N LEU A 53 -8.42 -14.47 -3.28
CA LEU A 53 -8.15 -13.70 -2.09
C LEU A 53 -9.20 -12.59 -1.96
N ASP A 54 -9.80 -12.45 -0.79
CA ASP A 54 -10.95 -11.56 -0.59
C ASP A 54 -10.52 -10.13 -0.28
N MET A 55 -9.49 -9.98 0.57
CA MET A 55 -9.07 -8.67 1.04
C MET A 55 -7.62 -8.66 1.54
N ILE A 56 -6.92 -7.56 1.31
CA ILE A 56 -5.59 -7.26 1.87
C ILE A 56 -5.70 -6.08 2.83
N ALA A 57 -4.99 -6.16 3.95
CA ALA A 57 -4.61 -5.00 4.75
C ALA A 57 -3.31 -4.42 4.15
N GLY A 58 -3.48 -3.44 3.26
CA GLY A 58 -2.43 -2.82 2.47
C GLY A 58 -1.52 -1.96 3.32
N GLN A 59 -0.31 -2.46 3.53
CA GLN A 59 0.84 -1.71 4.05
C GLN A 59 1.75 -1.51 2.84
N SER A 60 2.00 -0.25 2.47
CA SER A 60 2.72 0.10 1.24
C SER A 60 4.15 0.50 1.59
N PRO A 61 5.16 -0.32 1.24
CA PRO A 61 6.55 0.03 1.51
C PRO A 61 7.01 1.29 0.75
N TRP A 62 6.30 1.67 -0.32
CA TRP A 62 6.55 2.92 -1.04
C TRP A 62 6.14 4.14 -0.22
N GLU A 63 4.96 4.09 0.41
CA GLU A 63 4.49 5.14 1.32
C GLU A 63 5.45 5.32 2.50
N ASP A 64 5.87 4.22 3.11
CA ASP A 64 6.86 4.23 4.20
C ASP A 64 8.17 4.89 3.76
N THR A 65 8.70 4.50 2.60
CA THR A 65 10.00 4.97 2.11
C THR A 65 9.98 6.44 1.73
N ASP A 66 8.94 6.88 1.00
CA ASP A 66 8.80 8.28 0.57
C ASP A 66 8.62 9.22 1.76
N LEU A 67 7.79 8.82 2.74
CA LEU A 67 7.59 9.57 3.98
C LEU A 67 8.88 9.69 4.79
N VAL A 68 9.62 8.58 4.99
CA VAL A 68 10.89 8.59 5.73
C VAL A 68 11.91 9.47 5.02
N GLY A 69 11.99 9.41 3.68
CA GLY A 69 12.86 10.28 2.89
C GLY A 69 12.55 11.76 3.11
N LYS A 70 11.28 12.15 3.02
CA LYS A 70 10.82 13.53 3.27
C LYS A 70 11.08 14.00 4.69
N ALA A 71 10.81 13.16 5.69
CA ALA A 71 11.07 13.48 7.09
C ALA A 71 12.57 13.69 7.34
N MET A 72 13.43 12.83 6.77
CA MET A 72 14.88 12.97 6.87
C MET A 72 15.37 14.27 6.25
N LEU A 73 14.96 14.59 5.01
CA LEU A 73 15.34 15.84 4.34
C LEU A 73 14.87 17.07 5.11
N THR A 74 13.64 17.05 5.62
CA THR A 74 13.08 18.15 6.43
C THR A 74 13.88 18.40 7.70
N TYR A 75 14.26 17.32 8.40
CA TYR A 75 15.01 17.44 9.65
C TYR A 75 16.49 17.79 9.42
N VAL A 76 17.18 17.01 8.59
CA VAL A 76 18.64 17.09 8.43
C VAL A 76 19.04 18.25 7.53
N CYS A 77 18.38 18.41 6.37
CA CYS A 77 18.78 19.41 5.38
C CYS A 77 18.14 20.78 5.64
N LEU A 78 16.89 20.81 6.09
CA LEU A 78 16.18 22.08 6.32
C LEU A 78 16.21 22.54 7.79
N GLY A 79 16.68 21.70 8.72
CA GLY A 79 16.71 22.02 10.15
C GLY A 79 15.32 22.22 10.76
N LYS A 80 14.26 21.74 10.11
CA LYS A 80 12.88 21.88 10.55
C LYS A 80 12.49 20.70 11.45
N PRO A 81 11.65 20.91 12.49
CA PRO A 81 11.18 19.81 13.31
C PRO A 81 10.31 18.85 12.49
N VAL A 82 10.40 17.56 12.83
CA VAL A 82 9.50 16.52 12.32
C VAL A 82 8.85 15.79 13.49
N PRO A 83 7.61 15.29 13.35
CA PRO A 83 6.97 14.47 14.37
C PRO A 83 7.82 13.22 14.68
N LYS A 84 7.86 12.82 15.96
CA LYS A 84 8.56 11.60 16.37
C LYS A 84 7.83 10.32 15.95
N GLU A 85 6.53 10.43 15.73
CA GLU A 85 5.67 9.32 15.34
C GLU A 85 4.67 9.82 14.32
N ILE A 86 4.63 9.12 13.19
CA ILE A 86 3.71 9.36 12.08
C ILE A 86 2.98 8.05 11.84
N PHE A 87 1.65 8.11 11.75
CA PHE A 87 0.78 6.97 11.48
C PHE A 87 0.36 7.01 10.01
N ILE A 88 0.81 6.00 9.26
CA ILE A 88 0.36 5.74 7.90
C ILE A 88 -0.92 4.89 7.97
N PRO A 89 -2.02 5.32 7.34
CA PRO A 89 -3.24 4.52 7.29
C PRO A 89 -3.00 3.18 6.61
N ILE A 90 -3.50 2.10 7.21
CA ILE A 90 -3.62 0.80 6.54
C ILE A 90 -4.93 0.79 5.77
N TRP A 91 -4.87 0.36 4.51
CA TRP A 91 -6.02 0.37 3.63
C TRP A 91 -6.55 -1.04 3.38
N ALA A 92 -7.86 -1.20 3.45
CA ALA A 92 -8.50 -2.42 2.98
C ALA A 92 -8.54 -2.42 1.45
N ILE A 93 -7.90 -3.41 0.83
CA ILE A 93 -7.94 -3.63 -0.62
C ILE A 93 -8.76 -4.87 -0.90
N ASP A 94 -9.75 -4.74 -1.77
CA ASP A 94 -10.54 -5.83 -2.32
C ASP A 94 -10.69 -5.67 -3.84
N ILE A 95 -11.49 -6.54 -4.46
CA ILE A 95 -11.72 -6.50 -5.91
C ILE A 95 -12.27 -5.16 -6.42
N THR A 96 -12.91 -4.36 -5.57
CA THR A 96 -13.51 -3.08 -5.97
C THR A 96 -12.50 -1.95 -6.09
N ASN A 97 -11.32 -2.09 -5.47
CA ASN A 97 -10.29 -1.04 -5.44
C ASN A 97 -8.86 -1.54 -5.71
N VAL A 98 -8.67 -2.82 -6.07
CA VAL A 98 -7.37 -3.46 -6.37
C VAL A 98 -6.60 -2.80 -7.52
N ASP A 99 -7.28 -2.07 -8.41
CA ASP A 99 -6.65 -1.32 -9.51
C ASP A 99 -6.68 0.20 -9.26
N GLY A 100 -6.95 0.61 -8.03
CA GLY A 100 -6.97 2.01 -7.63
C GLY A 100 -5.58 2.63 -7.48
N SER A 101 -5.57 3.86 -6.98
CA SER A 101 -4.36 4.60 -6.63
C SER A 101 -4.57 5.37 -5.32
N ARG A 102 -3.47 5.87 -4.74
CA ARG A 102 -3.46 6.59 -3.46
C ARG A 102 -2.35 7.63 -3.43
N PHE A 103 -2.48 8.63 -2.57
CA PHE A 103 -1.42 9.61 -2.30
C PHE A 103 -0.88 10.27 -3.57
N GLY A 104 -1.77 10.66 -4.50
CA GLY A 104 -1.37 11.28 -5.77
C GLY A 104 -0.67 10.36 -6.77
N ALA A 105 -0.53 9.06 -6.48
CA ALA A 105 -0.03 8.09 -7.44
C ALA A 105 -1.07 7.74 -8.52
N ASP A 106 -0.58 7.16 -9.60
CA ASP A 106 -1.31 6.54 -10.72
C ASP A 106 -1.69 5.07 -10.45
N ALA A 107 -1.10 4.43 -9.44
CA ALA A 107 -1.43 3.07 -9.01
C ALA A 107 -0.99 2.81 -7.56
N ILE A 108 -1.60 1.83 -6.89
CA ILE A 108 -1.09 1.27 -5.62
C ILE A 108 0.22 0.49 -5.81
N TRP A 109 1.00 0.34 -4.74
CA TRP A 109 2.37 -0.20 -4.80
C TRP A 109 2.44 -1.57 -5.46
N GLY A 110 1.51 -2.47 -5.13
CA GLY A 110 1.45 -3.82 -5.68
C GLY A 110 1.27 -3.91 -7.19
N ASN A 111 0.84 -2.82 -7.82
CA ASN A 111 0.61 -2.73 -9.26
C ASN A 111 1.74 -2.01 -10.00
N LYS A 112 2.77 -1.56 -9.30
CA LYS A 112 3.91 -0.85 -9.89
C LYS A 112 4.90 -1.81 -10.53
N GLU A 113 5.52 -1.36 -11.61
CA GLU A 113 6.65 -2.06 -12.21
C GLU A 113 7.87 -1.92 -11.29
N LEU A 114 8.20 -3.00 -10.58
CA LEU A 114 9.25 -3.02 -9.55
C LEU A 114 10.66 -2.71 -10.06
N THR A 115 10.88 -2.72 -11.38
CA THR A 115 12.21 -2.50 -11.98
C THR A 115 12.37 -1.14 -12.64
N ASN A 116 11.30 -0.35 -12.73
CA ASN A 116 11.28 0.90 -13.47
C ASN A 116 11.06 2.09 -12.53
N PHE A 117 12.10 2.41 -11.75
CA PHE A 117 12.04 3.42 -10.69
C PHE A 117 11.77 4.84 -11.19
N ASP A 118 12.03 5.15 -12.47
CA ASP A 118 11.73 6.45 -13.07
C ASP A 118 10.23 6.75 -13.13
N THR A 119 9.38 5.72 -12.98
CA THR A 119 7.92 5.82 -13.00
C THR A 119 7.27 5.91 -11.61
N TRP A 120 8.08 6.02 -10.56
CA TRP A 120 7.60 6.08 -9.19
C TRP A 120 7.43 7.54 -8.78
N PRO A 121 6.20 8.08 -8.73
CA PRO A 121 5.98 9.46 -8.32
C PRO A 121 6.43 9.73 -6.88
N VAL A 122 6.68 11.00 -6.59
CA VAL A 122 6.70 11.48 -5.22
C VAL A 122 5.27 11.50 -4.73
N LEU A 123 5.00 10.87 -3.60
CA LEU A 123 3.64 10.74 -3.09
C LEU A 123 3.13 12.08 -2.51
N ASP A 124 1.82 12.28 -2.46
CA ASP A 124 1.20 13.42 -1.79
C ASP A 124 0.44 12.93 -0.55
N PHE A 125 0.92 13.38 0.62
CA PHE A 125 0.37 12.98 1.92
C PHE A 125 -0.56 14.03 2.54
N SER A 126 -0.86 15.12 1.82
CA SER A 126 -1.58 16.28 2.37
C SER A 126 -3.04 16.00 2.78
N GLU A 127 -3.73 15.06 2.13
CA GLU A 127 -5.19 14.90 2.28
C GLU A 127 -5.66 13.52 2.81
N GLU A 128 -4.78 12.53 2.92
CA GLU A 128 -5.17 11.11 3.02
C GLU A 128 -5.28 10.58 4.46
N GLY A 129 -5.68 11.42 5.42
CA GLY A 129 -5.97 10.98 6.81
C GLY A 129 -4.74 10.55 7.63
N MET A 130 -3.54 10.96 7.21
CA MET A 130 -2.31 10.77 7.98
C MET A 130 -2.36 11.52 9.32
N LYS A 131 -1.78 10.93 10.37
CA LYS A 131 -1.79 11.52 11.72
C LYS A 131 -0.40 11.48 12.34
N ALA A 132 -0.03 12.54 13.05
CA ALA A 132 1.01 12.45 14.07
C ALA A 132 0.36 11.99 15.38
N ARG A 133 1.15 11.48 16.33
CA ARG A 133 0.62 11.18 17.67
C ARG A 133 -0.02 12.42 18.28
N GLY A 134 -1.35 12.41 18.38
CA GLY A 134 -2.17 13.44 19.02
C GLY A 134 -2.69 14.54 18.10
N GLU A 135 -2.34 14.57 16.81
CA GLU A 135 -2.68 15.65 15.88
C GLU A 135 -2.87 15.12 14.44
N GLU A 136 -3.71 15.80 13.64
CA GLU A 136 -3.70 15.60 12.18
C GLU A 136 -2.35 16.06 11.62
N LEU A 137 -1.80 15.28 10.70
CA LEU A 137 -0.48 15.53 10.18
C LEU A 137 -0.56 16.66 9.14
N LEU A 138 -0.39 17.91 9.57
CA LEU A 138 -0.06 19.03 8.67
C LEU A 138 1.43 18.96 8.28
N LEU A 139 1.87 17.81 7.77
CA LEU A 139 3.08 17.81 6.97
C LEU A 139 2.62 18.27 5.58
N LEU A 140 3.19 19.38 5.11
CA LEU A 140 3.59 19.62 3.71
C LEU A 140 3.10 20.91 3.04
N ASP A 141 2.02 21.57 3.49
CA ASP A 141 1.54 22.82 2.87
C ASP A 141 2.57 23.96 2.84
N GLY A 142 3.54 23.97 3.75
CA GLY A 142 4.54 25.05 3.87
C GLY A 142 6.00 24.64 3.62
N VAL A 143 6.30 23.38 3.34
CA VAL A 143 7.71 22.90 3.29
C VAL A 143 8.08 22.17 1.99
N LEU A 144 7.15 21.42 1.38
CA LEU A 144 7.40 20.74 0.10
C LEU A 144 6.60 21.30 -1.08
N GLY A 145 5.60 22.16 -0.86
CA GLY A 145 4.91 22.92 -1.92
C GLY A 145 5.79 23.89 -2.72
N GLY A 146 7.11 23.89 -2.47
CA GLY A 146 8.12 24.62 -3.23
C GLY A 146 9.00 23.74 -4.12
N PHE A 147 8.79 22.42 -4.17
CA PHE A 147 9.38 21.60 -5.22
C PHE A 147 8.43 21.64 -6.42
N GLU A 148 8.54 22.71 -7.22
CA GLU A 148 8.09 22.62 -8.60
C GLU A 148 8.77 21.40 -9.22
N THR A 149 7.97 20.49 -9.80
CA THR A 149 8.50 19.49 -10.72
C THR A 149 9.38 20.23 -11.72
N PRO A 150 10.68 19.90 -11.86
CA PRO A 150 11.49 20.56 -12.86
C PRO A 150 10.82 20.31 -14.20
N THR A 151 10.34 21.38 -14.82
CA THR A 151 9.96 21.33 -16.22
C THR A 151 11.24 20.98 -16.97
N VAL A 152 11.25 19.79 -17.55
CA VAL A 152 12.34 19.36 -18.43
C VAL A 152 12.33 20.32 -19.61
N ALA A 153 13.29 21.23 -19.63
CA ALA A 153 13.55 22.14 -20.75
C ALA A 153 14.31 21.41 -21.87
#